data_AF-A0A455UDP1-F1
#
_entry.id   AF-A0A455UDP1-F1
#
_cell.length_a   1.000
_cell.length_b   1.000
_cell.length_c   1.000
_cell.angle_alpha   90.00
_cell.angle_beta   90.00
_cell.angle_gamma   90.00
#
_symmetry.space_group_name_H-M   'P 1'
#
loop_
_entity.id
_entity.type
_entity.pdbx_description
1 polymer ?
#
loop_
_entity_poly.entity_id
_entity_poly.type
_entity_poly.pdbx_seq_one_letter_code
_entity_poly.pdbx_strand_id
1 'polypeptide(L)'
;MAAKFFYRVFFTDATISQVPSAEEIEALQQAFPGTVITLQVEAGMRLSSLPEQDSYSYAMAYVWMGAEDDLSLEENYARLAEQLHFGFEDIVG
;
A
#
# COMPACT_ATOMS: atom_id res chain seq x y z
N MET A 1 -1.73 15.01 -14.62
CA MET A 1 -0.98 15.06 -13.34
C MET A 1 -0.43 13.69 -13.00
N ALA A 2 0.61 13.62 -12.17
CA ALA A 2 1.17 12.35 -11.70
C ALA A 2 1.71 12.51 -10.28
N ALA A 3 1.52 11.48 -9.46
CA ALA A 3 1.99 11.46 -8.07
C ALA A 3 2.53 10.09 -7.69
N LYS A 4 3.35 10.08 -6.62
CA LYS A 4 3.74 8.88 -5.89
C LYS A 4 3.03 8.90 -4.55
N PHE A 5 2.14 7.94 -4.35
CA PHE A 5 1.45 7.72 -3.09
C PHE A 5 2.14 6.64 -2.27
N PHE A 6 2.01 6.79 -0.95
CA PHE A 6 2.51 5.85 0.05
C PHE A 6 1.29 5.23 0.72
N TYR A 7 1.02 3.96 0.45
CA TYR A 7 -0.01 3.24 1.20
C TYR A 7 0.57 2.89 2.56
N ARG A 8 0.03 3.50 3.62
CA ARG A 8 0.54 3.35 4.98
C ARG A 8 -0.51 2.73 5.90
N VAL A 9 -0.03 1.91 6.82
CA VAL A 9 -0.81 1.40 7.95
C VAL A 9 -0.26 1.96 9.25
N PHE A 10 -1.12 2.07 10.26
CA PHE A 10 -0.81 2.66 11.55
C PHE A 10 -0.97 1.61 12.65
N PHE A 11 0.15 1.17 13.22
CA PHE A 11 0.19 0.17 14.29
C PHE A 11 1.33 0.51 15.24
N THR A 12 1.19 0.19 16.53
CA THR A 12 2.35 0.15 17.43
C THR A 12 3.34 -0.88 16.89
N ASP A 13 2.85 -2.11 16.67
CA ASP A 13 3.58 -3.19 15.99
C ASP A 13 2.60 -4.30 15.55
N ALA A 14 2.95 -5.05 14.50
CA ALA A 14 2.22 -6.23 14.05
C ALA A 14 3.12 -7.10 13.14
N THR A 15 2.73 -8.35 12.92
CA THR A 15 3.35 -9.22 11.91
C THR A 15 2.45 -9.24 10.67
N ILE A 16 3.04 -9.13 9.48
CA ILE A 16 2.29 -9.17 8.22
C ILE A 16 1.93 -10.63 7.92
N SER A 17 0.65 -10.97 7.96
CA SER A 17 0.20 -12.34 7.67
C SER A 17 -0.11 -12.56 6.19
N GLN A 18 -0.49 -11.49 5.47
CA GLN A 18 -0.83 -11.55 4.05
C GLN A 18 -0.49 -10.24 3.35
N VAL A 19 -0.01 -10.36 2.11
CA VAL A 19 0.16 -9.25 1.16
C VAL A 19 -0.66 -9.53 -0.11
N PRO A 20 -1.04 -8.51 -0.90
CA PRO A 20 -1.66 -8.73 -2.20
C PRO A 20 -0.79 -9.62 -3.10
N SER A 21 -1.41 -10.59 -3.74
CA SER A 21 -0.76 -11.46 -4.72
C SER A 21 -0.37 -10.69 -5.99
N ALA A 22 0.54 -11.26 -6.78
CA ALA A 22 0.92 -10.66 -8.06
C ALA A 22 -0.28 -10.50 -9.01
N GLU A 23 -1.23 -11.45 -9.00
CA GLU A 23 -2.44 -11.40 -9.82
C GLU A 23 -3.39 -10.27 -9.37
N GLU A 24 -3.56 -10.05 -8.07
CA GLU A 24 -4.34 -8.93 -7.53
C GLU A 24 -3.70 -7.59 -7.89
N ILE A 25 -2.38 -7.49 -7.78
CA ILE A 25 -1.63 -6.28 -8.18
C ILE A 25 -1.77 -6.03 -9.68
N GLU A 26 -1.66 -7.06 -10.52
CA GLU A 26 -1.84 -6.92 -11.95
C GLU A 26 -3.27 -6.48 -12.30
N ALA A 27 -4.28 -7.09 -11.68
CA ALA A 27 -5.68 -6.70 -11.87
C ALA A 27 -5.93 -5.23 -11.48
N LEU A 28 -5.34 -4.76 -10.39
CA LEU A 28 -5.42 -3.35 -9.99
C LEU A 28 -4.74 -2.41 -10.99
N GLN A 29 -3.53 -2.75 -11.47
CA GLN A 29 -2.84 -1.94 -12.47
C GLN A 29 -3.60 -1.89 -13.81
N GLN A 30 -4.31 -2.95 -14.18
CA GLN A 30 -5.21 -2.96 -15.34
C GLN A 30 -6.48 -2.14 -15.11
N ALA A 31 -7.05 -2.17 -13.90
CA ALA A 31 -8.24 -1.41 -13.53
C ALA A 31 -7.97 0.11 -13.43
N PHE A 32 -6.73 0.50 -13.13
CA PHE A 32 -6.29 1.89 -13.05
C PHE A 32 -5.14 2.15 -14.04
N PRO A 33 -5.43 2.36 -15.35
CA PRO A 33 -4.39 2.56 -16.36
C PRO A 33 -3.42 3.70 -16.02
N GLY A 34 -2.12 3.48 -16.25
CA GLY A 34 -1.08 4.42 -15.87
C GLY A 34 -0.66 4.34 -14.41
N THR A 35 -1.08 3.29 -13.71
CA THR A 35 -0.67 3.00 -12.34
C THR A 35 0.41 1.91 -12.27
N VAL A 36 1.41 2.13 -11.45
CA VAL A 36 2.41 1.11 -11.07
C VAL A 36 2.37 0.93 -9.56
N ILE A 37 2.25 -0.32 -9.11
CA ILE A 37 2.22 -0.67 -7.68
C ILE A 37 3.45 -1.50 -7.34
N THR A 38 4.13 -1.17 -6.25
CA THR A 38 5.27 -1.95 -5.74
C THR A 38 5.14 -2.16 -4.24
N LEU A 39 4.99 -3.41 -3.83
CA LEU A 39 4.99 -3.81 -2.43
C LEU A 39 6.36 -3.55 -1.80
N GLN A 40 6.39 -3.01 -0.58
CA GLN A 40 7.59 -2.72 0.18
C GLN A 40 7.85 -3.75 1.29
N VAL A 41 6.98 -4.77 1.35
CA VAL A 41 6.90 -5.74 2.45
C VAL A 41 6.53 -7.11 1.90
N GLU A 42 6.85 -8.13 2.68
CA GLU A 42 6.53 -9.53 2.42
C GLU A 42 5.76 -10.12 3.62
N ALA A 43 4.99 -11.18 3.38
CA ALA A 43 4.36 -11.92 4.46
C ALA A 43 5.42 -12.53 5.41
N GLY A 44 5.15 -12.52 6.70
CA GLY A 44 6.05 -12.93 7.77
C GLY A 44 6.95 -11.82 8.33
N MET A 45 6.99 -10.64 7.69
CA MET A 45 7.77 -9.52 8.23
C MET A 45 7.07 -8.87 9.43
N ARG A 46 7.85 -8.48 10.44
CA ARG A 46 7.38 -7.69 11.58
C ARG A 46 7.45 -6.20 11.24
N LEU A 47 6.40 -5.43 11.53
CA LEU A 47 6.38 -4.00 11.23
C LEU A 47 7.49 -3.25 11.98
N SER A 48 7.70 -3.55 13.27
CA SER A 48 8.81 -2.99 14.06
C SER A 48 10.21 -3.48 13.66
N SER A 49 10.38 -4.29 12.62
CA SER A 49 11.70 -4.55 12.02
C SER A 49 11.94 -3.77 10.73
N LEU A 50 10.92 -3.08 10.20
CA LEU A 50 11.04 -2.23 9.03
C LEU A 50 11.88 -0.98 9.33
N PRO A 51 12.59 -0.42 8.34
CA PRO A 51 13.31 0.85 8.48
C PRO A 51 12.33 2.01 8.72
N GLU A 52 12.82 3.11 9.32
CA GLU A 52 12.06 4.34 9.60
C GLU A 52 10.94 4.19 10.66
N GLN A 53 11.33 3.73 11.85
CA GLN A 53 10.43 3.34 12.96
C GLN A 53 9.83 4.51 13.77
N ASP A 54 10.20 5.75 13.48
CA ASP A 54 9.97 6.89 14.37
C ASP A 54 8.51 7.41 14.38
N SER A 55 7.53 6.71 13.80
CA SER A 55 6.16 7.24 13.69
C SER A 55 5.01 6.22 13.69
N TYR A 56 5.23 4.94 14.05
CA TYR A 56 4.17 3.92 14.07
C TYR A 56 3.36 3.82 12.76
N SER A 57 3.97 4.25 11.64
CA SER A 57 3.35 4.27 10.33
C SER A 57 4.29 3.61 9.34
N TYR A 58 3.80 2.55 8.70
CA TYR A 58 4.61 1.67 7.88
C TYR A 58 4.13 1.74 6.44
N ALA A 59 5.03 2.05 5.51
CA ALA A 59 4.71 2.05 4.10
C ALA A 59 4.67 0.61 3.58
N MET A 60 3.49 0.14 3.20
CA MET A 60 3.29 -1.23 2.71
C MET A 60 3.47 -1.32 1.20
N ALA A 61 3.13 -0.26 0.48
CA ALA A 61 3.26 -0.19 -0.96
C ALA A 61 3.52 1.25 -1.44
N TYR A 62 4.23 1.35 -2.55
CA TYR A 62 4.31 2.58 -3.34
C TYR A 62 3.40 2.46 -4.55
N VAL A 63 2.64 3.51 -4.81
CA VAL A 63 1.73 3.60 -5.95
C VAL A 63 2.10 4.83 -6.75
N TRP A 64 2.61 4.65 -7.96
CA TRP A 64 2.77 5.73 -8.93
C TRP A 64 1.53 5.75 -9.80
N MET A 65 0.88 6.90 -9.91
CA MET A 65 -0.38 7.04 -10.65
C MET A 65 -0.37 8.32 -11.47
N GLY A 66 -0.94 8.25 -12.67
CA GLY A 66 -1.27 9.40 -13.50
C GLY A 66 -2.79 9.60 -13.62
N ALA A 67 -3.22 10.84 -13.76
CA ALA A 67 -4.61 11.20 -14.03
C ALA A 67 -4.68 12.52 -14.82
N GLU A 68 -5.87 12.90 -15.29
CA GLU A 68 -6.05 14.13 -16.08
C GLU A 68 -5.89 15.39 -15.20
N ASP A 69 -6.42 15.35 -13.98
CA ASP A 69 -6.36 16.42 -12.98
C ASP A 69 -6.09 15.86 -11.57
N ASP A 70 -5.88 16.76 -10.60
CA ASP A 70 -5.55 16.39 -9.23
C ASP A 70 -6.73 15.73 -8.49
N LEU A 71 -7.97 16.13 -8.77
CA LEU A 71 -9.16 15.54 -8.15
C LEU A 71 -9.31 14.07 -8.56
N SER A 72 -9.22 13.81 -9.87
CA SER A 72 -9.23 12.47 -10.43
C SER A 72 -8.08 11.62 -9.89
N LEU A 73 -6.91 12.22 -9.66
CA LEU A 73 -5.75 11.54 -9.10
C LEU A 73 -6.02 11.06 -7.66
N GLU A 74 -6.59 11.93 -6.82
CA GLU A 74 -6.95 11.60 -5.44
C GLU A 74 -8.08 10.57 -5.35
N GLU A 75 -9.14 10.73 -6.16
CA GLU A 75 -10.27 9.80 -6.20
C GLU A 75 -9.85 8.40 -6.68
N ASN A 76 -9.02 8.32 -7.73
CA ASN A 76 -8.51 7.04 -8.22
C ASN A 76 -7.60 6.38 -7.20
N TYR A 77 -6.72 7.14 -6.53
CA TYR A 77 -5.88 6.59 -5.48
C TYR A 77 -6.71 6.08 -4.30
N ALA A 78 -7.72 6.81 -3.84
CA ALA A 78 -8.61 6.38 -2.76
C ALA A 78 -9.29 5.05 -3.09
N ARG A 79 -9.86 4.93 -4.30
CA ARG A 79 -10.51 3.69 -4.78
C ARG A 79 -9.55 2.51 -4.94
N LEU A 80 -8.30 2.77 -5.33
CA LEU A 80 -7.27 1.75 -5.42
C LEU A 80 -6.85 1.29 -4.02
N ALA A 81 -6.64 2.22 -3.09
CA ALA A 81 -6.22 1.94 -1.73
C ALA A 81 -7.23 1.06 -0.98
N GLU A 82 -8.54 1.23 -1.22
CA GLU A 82 -9.59 0.38 -0.67
C GLU A 82 -9.51 -1.09 -1.11
N GLN A 83 -8.88 -1.37 -2.25
CA GLN A 83 -8.75 -2.72 -2.80
C GLN A 83 -7.41 -3.39 -2.50
N LEU A 84 -6.46 -2.66 -1.88
CA LEU A 84 -5.21 -3.24 -1.42
C LEU A 84 -5.44 -3.99 -0.11
N HIS A 85 -5.51 -5.31 -0.20
CA HIS A 85 -5.76 -6.18 0.94
C HIS A 85 -4.45 -6.63 1.61
N PHE A 86 -4.22 -6.16 2.83
CA PHE A 86 -3.14 -6.62 3.70
C PHE A 86 -3.70 -7.29 4.95
N GLY A 87 -3.09 -8.41 5.34
CA GLY A 87 -3.41 -9.14 6.58
C GLY A 87 -2.36 -8.86 7.65
N PHE A 88 -2.81 -8.76 8.90
CA PHE A 88 -1.95 -8.55 10.07
C PHE A 88 -2.31 -9.53 11.19
N GLU A 89 -1.29 -10.00 11.89
CA GLU A 89 -1.38 -10.84 13.08
C GLU A 89 -0.43 -10.33 14.18
N ASP A 90 -0.46 -10.94 15.37
CA ASP A 90 0.36 -10.53 16.53
C ASP A 90 0.32 -9.02 16.82
N ILE A 91 -0.85 -8.41 16.67
CA ILE A 91 -1.08 -6.96 16.78
C ILE A 91 -0.82 -6.50 18.21
N VAL A 92 0.01 -5.47 18.35
CA VAL A 92 0.31 -4.79 19.63
C VAL A 92 -0.48 -3.49 19.69
N GLY A 93 -1.27 -3.33 20.77
CA GLY A 93 -2.04 -2.13 21.08
C GLY A 93 -1.29 -1.14 21.95
#